data_AF-A0A0A1WE04-F1
#
_entry.id   AF-A0A0A1WE04-F1
#
_cell.length_a   1.000
_cell.length_b   1.000
_cell.length_c   1.000
_cell.angle_alpha   90.00
_cell.angle_beta   90.00
_cell.angle_gamma   90.00
#
_symmetry.space_group_name_H-M   'P 1'
#
loop_
_entity.id
_entity.type
_entity.pdbx_description
1 polymer ?
#
loop_
_entity_poly.entity_id
_entity_poly.type
_entity_poly.pdbx_seq_one_letter_code
_entity_poly.pdbx_strand_id
1 'polypeptide(L)'
;MSGLSIVQACLALCYYKSIPEDLIDKVFCVKFIQRIEEEIHMCYSKATYPERVLNLIMQLNRTVCLDYPEANVPWFQQNYIEAQLSKKPKSRSKFGDDVKNLLGAVFSDDSFFSCNHITPYGYQIDFVIHFNKNREPIPAPAETTILDRITKVAILLLRLDSFCENDLTALRGPEHLKTKHLEMMGYKVVHINEHDWNTRYMNSSETKTNYLKYLLQI
;
A
#
# COMPACT_ATOMS: atom_id res chain seq x y z
N MET A 1 -26.45 -14.42 -3.99
CA MET A 1 -25.20 -13.61 -4.03
C MET A 1 -24.26 -14.17 -2.97
N SER A 2 -23.03 -14.54 -3.32
CA SER A 2 -22.04 -15.00 -2.31
C SER A 2 -21.59 -13.83 -1.43
N GLY A 3 -21.10 -14.12 -0.24
CA GLY A 3 -20.45 -13.16 0.63
C GLY A 3 -19.25 -12.49 -0.06
N LEU A 4 -18.48 -13.25 -0.87
CA LEU A 4 -17.45 -12.67 -1.74
C LEU A 4 -17.97 -11.51 -2.60
N SER A 5 -19.08 -11.71 -3.31
CA SER A 5 -19.65 -10.67 -4.18
C SER A 5 -20.10 -9.44 -3.40
N ILE A 6 -20.60 -9.62 -2.19
CA ILE A 6 -21.00 -8.52 -1.30
C ILE A 6 -19.76 -7.72 -0.85
N VAL A 7 -18.69 -8.39 -0.42
CA VAL A 7 -17.43 -7.73 -0.05
C VAL A 7 -16.84 -6.96 -1.24
N GLN A 8 -16.88 -7.54 -2.44
CA GLN A 8 -16.42 -6.87 -3.67
C GLN A 8 -17.25 -5.62 -3.99
N ALA A 9 -18.57 -5.68 -3.86
CA ALA A 9 -19.44 -4.52 -4.06
C ALA A 9 -19.16 -3.42 -3.04
N CYS A 10 -18.96 -3.78 -1.77
CA CYS A 10 -18.61 -2.83 -0.72
C CYS A 10 -17.26 -2.16 -0.98
N LEU A 11 -16.24 -2.93 -1.38
CA LEU A 11 -14.94 -2.36 -1.79
C LEU A 11 -15.07 -1.41 -2.97
N ALA A 12 -15.88 -1.75 -3.97
CA ALA A 12 -16.14 -0.86 -5.10
C ALA A 12 -16.76 0.47 -4.63
N LEU A 13 -17.75 0.43 -3.74
CA LEU A 13 -18.33 1.64 -3.14
C LEU A 13 -17.30 2.44 -2.33
N CYS A 14 -16.42 1.77 -1.59
CA CYS A 14 -15.33 2.43 -0.88
C CYS A 14 -14.37 3.16 -1.83
N TYR A 15 -14.04 2.61 -3.01
CA TYR A 15 -13.21 3.29 -4.00
C TYR A 15 -13.80 4.62 -4.47
N TYR A 16 -15.13 4.74 -4.47
CA TYR A 16 -15.86 5.96 -4.83
C TYR A 16 -16.32 6.79 -3.62
N LYS A 17 -15.88 6.44 -2.41
CA LYS A 17 -16.29 7.09 -1.14
C LYS A 17 -17.82 7.19 -0.99
N SER A 18 -18.52 6.13 -1.39
CA SER A 18 -19.98 6.11 -1.49
C SER A 18 -20.63 4.94 -0.75
N ILE A 19 -19.87 4.23 0.09
CA ILE A 19 -20.43 3.14 0.90
C ILE A 19 -21.37 3.72 1.97
N PRO A 20 -22.65 3.27 2.04
CA PRO A 20 -23.55 3.68 3.10
C PRO A 20 -23.15 3.08 4.45
N GLU A 21 -23.36 3.83 5.54
CA GLU A 21 -23.07 3.39 6.91
C GLU A 21 -23.84 2.10 7.27
N ASP A 22 -25.12 2.01 6.88
CA ASP A 22 -25.94 0.82 7.13
C ASP A 22 -25.39 -0.43 6.43
N LEU A 23 -24.67 -0.26 5.31
CA LEU A 23 -24.01 -1.35 4.63
C LEU A 23 -22.73 -1.79 5.38
N ILE A 24 -21.98 -0.84 5.95
CA ILE A 24 -20.82 -1.14 6.81
C ILE A 24 -21.26 -2.01 7.99
N ASP A 25 -22.32 -1.62 8.70
CA ASP A 25 -22.87 -2.37 9.83
C ASP A 25 -23.27 -3.80 9.42
N LYS A 26 -23.92 -3.92 8.26
CA LYS A 26 -24.37 -5.23 7.75
C LYS A 26 -23.20 -6.15 7.40
N VAL A 27 -22.10 -5.64 6.85
CA VAL A 27 -20.96 -6.47 6.43
C VAL A 27 -19.91 -6.72 7.52
N PHE A 28 -19.94 -5.95 8.61
CA PHE A 28 -19.11 -6.20 9.79
C PHE A 28 -19.86 -6.81 10.98
N CYS A 29 -21.15 -7.14 10.84
CA CYS A 29 -21.89 -7.86 11.86
C CYS A 29 -21.47 -9.35 11.95
N VAL A 30 -21.61 -9.92 13.15
CA VAL A 30 -21.27 -11.34 13.44
C VAL A 30 -21.90 -12.31 12.45
N LYS A 31 -23.18 -12.10 12.09
CA LYS A 31 -23.90 -12.98 11.15
C LYS A 31 -23.27 -12.99 9.76
N PHE A 32 -22.77 -11.85 9.29
CA PHE A 32 -22.13 -11.78 7.97
C PHE A 32 -20.75 -12.43 8.00
N ILE A 33 -19.97 -12.21 9.07
CA ILE A 33 -18.67 -12.84 9.24
C ILE A 33 -18.81 -14.38 9.28
N GLN A 34 -19.73 -14.91 10.08
CA GLN A 34 -20.02 -16.35 10.14
C GLN A 34 -20.41 -16.91 8.77
N ARG A 35 -21.24 -16.19 8.02
CA ARG A 35 -21.61 -16.58 6.66
C ARG A 35 -20.39 -16.65 5.73
N ILE A 36 -19.43 -15.75 5.85
CA ILE A 36 -18.19 -15.82 5.08
C ILE A 36 -17.36 -17.04 5.49
N GLU A 37 -17.23 -17.30 6.79
CA GLU A 37 -16.49 -18.47 7.30
C GLU A 37 -17.08 -19.78 6.78
N GLU A 38 -18.41 -19.91 6.81
CA GLU A 38 -19.14 -21.03 6.21
C GLU A 38 -18.90 -21.14 4.69
N GLU A 39 -18.92 -20.01 3.98
CA GLU A 39 -18.65 -19.98 2.54
C GLU A 39 -17.23 -20.47 2.21
N ILE A 40 -16.23 -20.02 2.97
CA ILE A 40 -14.85 -20.48 2.86
C ILE A 40 -14.77 -21.98 3.18
N HIS A 41 -15.46 -22.43 4.22
CA HIS A 41 -15.49 -23.84 4.63
C HIS A 41 -16.16 -24.75 3.60
N MET A 42 -17.16 -24.26 2.86
CA MET A 42 -17.92 -25.04 1.88
C MET A 42 -17.44 -24.86 0.42
N CYS A 43 -16.49 -23.95 0.15
CA CYS A 43 -16.04 -23.69 -1.22
C CYS A 43 -15.38 -24.91 -1.88
N TYR A 44 -15.51 -25.04 -3.21
CA TYR A 44 -14.88 -26.10 -3.98
C TYR A 44 -13.36 -25.86 -4.18
N SER A 45 -12.97 -24.64 -4.52
CA SER A 45 -11.57 -24.30 -4.81
C SER A 45 -10.78 -23.95 -3.53
N LYS A 46 -10.43 -24.98 -2.75
CA LYS A 46 -9.76 -24.83 -1.45
C LYS A 46 -8.40 -24.12 -1.50
N ALA A 47 -7.70 -24.19 -2.63
CA ALA A 47 -6.36 -23.63 -2.75
C ALA A 47 -6.35 -22.10 -2.93
N THR A 48 -7.35 -21.52 -3.60
CA THR A 48 -7.30 -20.11 -4.02
C THR A 48 -8.48 -19.28 -3.51
N TYR A 49 -9.66 -19.89 -3.35
CA TYR A 49 -10.86 -19.17 -2.95
C TYR A 49 -10.77 -18.58 -1.54
N PRO A 50 -10.31 -19.32 -0.50
CA PRO A 50 -10.18 -18.77 0.85
C PRO A 50 -9.28 -17.54 0.90
N GLU A 51 -8.13 -17.61 0.22
CA GLU A 51 -7.16 -16.52 0.20
C GLU A 51 -7.74 -15.27 -0.46
N ARG A 52 -8.43 -15.42 -1.59
CA ARG A 52 -9.11 -14.32 -2.27
C ARG A 52 -10.14 -13.63 -1.37
N VAL A 53 -10.99 -14.41 -0.70
CA VAL A 53 -12.04 -13.86 0.18
C VAL A 53 -11.43 -13.13 1.36
N LEU A 54 -10.48 -13.75 2.07
CA LEU A 54 -9.82 -13.15 3.23
C LEU A 54 -9.04 -11.89 2.84
N ASN A 55 -8.39 -11.89 1.67
CA ASN A 55 -7.69 -10.72 1.17
C ASN A 55 -8.64 -9.53 0.97
N LEU A 56 -9.81 -9.78 0.37
CA LEU A 56 -10.80 -8.74 0.13
C LEU A 56 -11.47 -8.26 1.43
N ILE A 57 -11.73 -9.14 2.40
CA ILE A 57 -12.18 -8.72 3.74
C ILE A 57 -11.13 -7.84 4.40
N MET A 58 -9.85 -8.22 4.34
CA MET A 58 -8.78 -7.41 4.91
C MET A 58 -8.73 -6.03 4.27
N GLN A 59 -8.83 -5.94 2.94
CA GLN A 59 -8.89 -4.65 2.24
C GLN A 59 -10.11 -3.82 2.67
N LEU A 60 -11.28 -4.46 2.83
CA LEU A 60 -12.50 -3.77 3.24
C LEU A 60 -12.39 -3.27 4.68
N ASN A 61 -11.94 -4.12 5.62
CA ASN A 61 -11.74 -3.77 7.01
C ASN A 61 -10.76 -2.61 7.15
N ARG A 62 -9.62 -2.70 6.46
CA ARG A 62 -8.63 -1.61 6.41
C ARG A 62 -9.24 -0.30 5.93
N THR A 63 -10.02 -0.36 4.86
CA THR A 63 -10.62 0.85 4.28
C THR A 63 -11.64 1.45 5.22
N VAL A 64 -12.51 0.64 5.83
CA VAL A 64 -13.48 1.13 6.82
C VAL A 64 -12.80 1.72 8.05
N CYS A 65 -11.78 1.06 8.61
CA CYS A 65 -11.06 1.58 9.78
C CYS A 65 -10.37 2.93 9.53
N LEU A 66 -9.93 3.20 8.30
CA LEU A 66 -9.18 4.41 7.96
C LEU A 66 -10.07 5.54 7.42
N ASP A 67 -11.06 5.19 6.59
CA ASP A 67 -11.93 6.18 5.95
C ASP A 67 -13.19 6.50 6.75
N TYR A 68 -13.67 5.59 7.59
CA TYR A 68 -14.92 5.69 8.34
C TYR A 68 -14.70 5.34 9.83
N PRO A 69 -13.83 6.07 10.56
CA PRO A 69 -13.56 5.80 11.97
C PRO A 69 -14.81 5.84 12.86
N GLU A 70 -15.82 6.63 12.47
CA GLU A 70 -17.12 6.73 13.14
C GLU A 70 -17.92 5.42 13.15
N ALA A 71 -17.66 4.51 12.20
CA ALA A 71 -18.31 3.21 12.17
C ALA A 71 -17.84 2.28 13.31
N ASN A 72 -16.79 2.66 14.05
CA ASN A 72 -16.26 1.91 15.19
C ASN A 72 -15.92 0.44 14.88
N VAL A 73 -15.63 0.12 13.60
CA VAL A 73 -15.20 -1.21 13.19
C VAL A 73 -13.74 -1.40 13.62
N PRO A 74 -13.42 -2.41 14.44
CA PRO A 74 -12.05 -2.63 14.87
C PRO A 74 -11.20 -3.15 13.73
N TRP A 75 -9.89 -2.91 13.81
CA TRP A 75 -8.92 -3.61 13.00
C TRP A 75 -8.69 -5.03 13.56
N PHE A 76 -8.97 -6.07 12.78
CA PHE A 76 -8.86 -7.47 13.23
C PHE A 76 -8.07 -8.37 12.27
N GLN A 77 -7.24 -7.78 11.41
CA GLN A 77 -6.57 -8.48 10.30
C GLN A 77 -5.06 -8.64 10.50
N GLN A 78 -4.55 -8.31 11.69
CA GLN A 78 -3.13 -8.36 12.02
C GLN A 78 -2.54 -9.76 11.79
N ASN A 79 -3.18 -10.80 12.34
CA ASN A 79 -2.73 -12.19 12.19
C ASN A 79 -2.75 -12.64 10.72
N TYR A 80 -3.72 -12.18 9.93
CA TYR A 80 -3.79 -12.49 8.50
C TYR A 80 -2.59 -11.89 7.75
N ILE A 81 -2.22 -10.65 8.05
CA ILE A 81 -1.06 -9.99 7.44
C ILE A 81 0.22 -10.73 7.80
N GLU A 82 0.45 -11.04 9.07
CA GLU A 82 1.63 -11.77 9.52
C GLU A 82 1.75 -13.15 8.84
N ALA A 83 0.63 -13.87 8.71
CA ALA A 83 0.57 -15.13 8.00
C ALA A 83 0.85 -14.98 6.48
N GLN A 84 0.49 -13.86 5.87
CA GLN A 84 0.80 -13.59 4.46
C GLN A 84 2.27 -13.20 4.25
N LEU A 85 2.85 -12.45 5.18
CA LEU A 85 4.25 -12.04 5.11
C LEU A 85 5.21 -13.21 5.27
N SER A 86 4.87 -14.20 6.11
CA SER A 86 5.66 -15.41 6.27
C SER A 86 5.66 -16.31 5.03
N LYS A 87 4.63 -16.24 4.18
CA LYS A 87 4.50 -17.04 2.96
C LYS A 87 5.16 -16.41 1.74
N LYS A 88 5.26 -15.09 1.68
CA LYS A 88 5.76 -14.39 0.49
C LYS A 88 7.27 -14.60 0.33
N PRO A 89 7.74 -15.23 -0.76
CA PRO A 89 9.16 -15.17 -1.08
C PRO A 89 9.55 -13.71 -1.32
N LYS A 90 10.78 -13.34 -0.96
CA LYS A 90 11.37 -12.05 -1.32
C LYS A 90 11.55 -12.01 -2.84
N SER A 91 10.49 -11.67 -3.57
CA SER A 91 10.55 -11.50 -5.02
C SER A 91 11.43 -10.29 -5.32
N ARG A 92 12.55 -10.52 -6.00
CA ARG A 92 13.42 -9.45 -6.48
C ARG A 92 12.84 -8.92 -7.78
N SER A 93 12.53 -7.63 -7.81
CA SER A 93 12.15 -6.93 -9.04
C SER A 93 13.38 -6.21 -9.57
N LYS A 94 13.75 -6.41 -10.84
CA LYS A 94 14.84 -5.64 -11.48
C LYS A 94 14.58 -4.14 -11.39
N PHE A 95 13.33 -3.72 -11.56
CA PHE A 95 12.92 -2.32 -11.40
C PHE A 95 13.13 -1.83 -9.97
N GLY A 96 12.75 -2.63 -8.97
CA GLY A 96 12.98 -2.29 -7.57
C GLY A 96 14.46 -2.26 -7.19
N ASP A 97 15.26 -3.20 -7.70
CA ASP A 97 16.71 -3.25 -7.47
C ASP A 97 17.41 -2.04 -8.10
N ASP A 98 17.00 -1.60 -9.30
CA ASP A 98 17.54 -0.42 -9.97
C ASP A 98 17.23 0.87 -9.19
N VAL A 99 15.98 1.05 -8.75
CA VAL A 99 15.59 2.19 -7.90
C VAL A 99 16.37 2.16 -6.59
N LYS A 100 16.51 0.99 -5.96
CA LYS A 100 17.28 0.83 -4.71
C LYS A 100 18.73 1.29 -4.88
N ASN A 101 19.41 0.79 -5.92
CA ASN A 101 20.81 1.11 -6.16
C ASN A 101 21.02 2.61 -6.40
N LEU A 102 20.10 3.25 -7.12
CA LEU A 102 20.18 4.70 -7.34
C LEU A 102 19.87 5.52 -6.08
N LEU A 103 18.92 5.07 -5.24
CA LEU A 103 18.70 5.70 -3.94
C LEU A 103 19.94 5.62 -3.06
N GLY A 104 20.62 4.46 -3.02
CA GLY A 104 21.90 4.32 -2.32
C GLY A 104 22.98 5.25 -2.85
N ALA A 105 23.06 5.45 -4.17
CA ALA A 105 23.98 6.41 -4.78
C ALA A 105 23.62 7.88 -4.46
N VAL A 106 22.33 8.23 -4.43
CA VAL A 106 21.84 9.58 -4.10
C VAL A 106 22.12 9.93 -2.64
N PHE A 107 21.95 8.98 -1.72
CA PHE A 107 22.12 9.17 -0.29
C PHE A 107 23.49 8.75 0.26
N SER A 108 24.41 8.35 -0.61
CA SER A 108 25.74 7.81 -0.28
C SER A 108 25.76 6.43 0.41
N ASP A 109 24.67 6.00 1.06
CA ASP A 109 24.49 4.63 1.54
C ASP A 109 23.00 4.23 1.74
N ASP A 110 22.77 2.95 2.01
CA ASP A 110 21.44 2.35 2.22
C ASP A 110 20.81 2.67 3.59
N SER A 111 21.56 3.29 4.53
CA SER A 111 21.06 3.56 5.88
C SER A 111 19.96 4.63 5.92
N PHE A 112 19.91 5.50 4.90
CA PHE A 112 18.95 6.61 4.81
C PHE A 112 17.54 6.20 4.36
N PHE A 113 17.31 4.93 4.01
CA PHE A 113 16.00 4.45 3.62
C PHE A 113 15.70 3.02 4.07
N SER A 114 14.43 2.73 4.31
CA SER A 114 13.95 1.39 4.64
C SER A 114 13.24 0.77 3.43
N CYS A 115 13.63 -0.44 3.05
CA CYS A 115 12.95 -1.20 2.00
C CYS A 115 11.78 -2.02 2.56
N ASN A 116 10.72 -2.20 1.75
CA ASN A 116 9.59 -3.09 2.06
C ASN A 116 8.96 -2.84 3.43
N HIS A 117 8.82 -1.57 3.81
CA HIS A 117 8.23 -1.19 5.09
C HIS A 117 6.75 -1.57 5.14
N ILE A 118 6.29 -2.05 6.29
CA ILE A 118 4.91 -2.48 6.49
C ILE A 118 4.28 -1.60 7.56
N THR A 119 3.22 -0.91 7.18
CA THR A 119 2.45 -0.06 8.10
C THR A 119 1.61 -0.91 9.07
N PRO A 120 1.13 -0.32 10.18
CA PRO A 120 0.23 -1.01 11.12
C PRO A 120 -1.06 -1.58 10.50
N TYR A 121 -1.52 -1.02 9.37
CA TYR A 121 -2.69 -1.49 8.63
C TYR A 121 -2.33 -2.35 7.41
N GLY A 122 -1.11 -2.90 7.37
CA GLY A 122 -0.70 -3.89 6.37
C GLY A 122 -0.44 -3.33 4.97
N TYR A 123 -0.34 -2.01 4.77
CA TYR A 123 0.23 -1.48 3.53
C TYR A 123 1.72 -1.77 3.47
N GLN A 124 2.17 -2.31 2.33
CA GLN A 124 3.58 -2.45 1.98
C GLN A 124 4.03 -1.22 1.19
N ILE A 125 5.10 -0.59 1.65
CA ILE A 125 5.75 0.55 1.02
C ILE A 125 7.12 0.08 0.49
N ASP A 126 7.44 0.40 -0.76
CA ASP A 126 8.68 -0.07 -1.39
C ASP A 126 9.90 0.56 -0.75
N PHE A 127 9.89 1.90 -0.56
CA PHE A 127 10.93 2.62 0.18
C PHE A 127 10.34 3.68 1.10
N VAL A 128 10.91 3.83 2.30
CA VAL A 128 10.60 4.92 3.24
C VAL A 128 11.86 5.71 3.54
N ILE A 129 11.80 7.03 3.38
CA ILE A 129 12.89 7.97 3.69
C ILE A 129 12.40 8.94 4.76
N HIS A 130 13.28 9.29 5.70
CA HIS A 130 13.01 10.30 6.71
C HIS A 130 13.82 11.55 6.43
N PHE A 131 13.17 12.72 6.41
CA PHE A 131 13.84 14.01 6.31
C PHE A 131 13.66 14.83 7.58
N ASN A 132 14.72 15.47 8.05
CA ASN A 132 14.65 16.43 9.14
C ASN A 132 13.99 17.75 8.68
N LYS A 133 13.84 18.69 9.63
CA LYS A 133 13.28 20.03 9.36
C LYS A 133 14.05 20.84 8.29
N ASN A 134 15.34 20.54 8.09
CA ASN A 134 16.21 21.19 7.11
C ASN A 134 16.18 20.48 5.74
N ARG A 135 15.32 19.46 5.55
CA ARG A 135 15.27 18.60 4.35
C ARG A 135 16.52 17.73 4.16
N GLU A 136 17.28 17.46 5.21
CA GLU A 136 18.39 16.52 5.15
C GLU A 136 17.89 15.10 5.51
N PRO A 137 18.35 14.06 4.80
CA PRO A 137 17.95 12.69 5.06
C PRO A 137 18.50 12.20 6.41
N ILE A 138 17.71 11.40 7.14
CA ILE A 138 18.08 10.82 8.43
C ILE A 138 18.18 9.29 8.29
N PRO A 139 19.19 8.64 8.87
CA PRO A 139 19.29 7.18 8.90
C PRO A 139 18.08 6.51 9.58
N ALA A 140 17.67 5.36 9.06
CA ALA A 140 16.64 4.52 9.65
C ALA A 140 17.28 3.42 10.54
N PRO A 141 16.69 3.07 11.71
CA PRO A 141 15.50 3.67 12.32
C PRO A 141 15.86 4.98 13.03
N ALA A 142 15.11 6.05 12.73
CA ALA A 142 15.25 7.30 13.45
C ALA A 142 14.54 7.13 14.81
N GLU A 143 15.29 7.11 15.91
CA GLU A 143 14.74 7.36 17.24
C GLU A 143 14.33 8.82 17.28
N THR A 144 13.02 9.09 17.31
CA THR A 144 12.50 10.44 17.08
C THR A 144 11.63 10.85 18.23
N THR A 145 11.92 12.03 18.77
CA THR A 145 11.04 12.67 19.74
C THR A 145 9.90 13.36 18.99
N ILE A 146 8.77 13.58 19.65
CA ILE A 146 7.61 14.29 19.07
C ILE A 146 7.98 15.71 18.59
N LEU A 147 9.11 16.26 19.04
CA LEU A 147 9.62 17.59 18.68
C LEU A 147 10.38 17.61 17.35
N ASP A 148 10.87 16.45 16.90
CA ASP A 148 11.62 16.34 15.66
C ASP A 148 10.64 16.41 14.49
N ARG A 149 10.46 17.60 13.93
CA ARG A 149 9.65 17.80 12.71
C ARG A 149 10.25 16.98 11.57
N ILE A 150 9.72 15.77 11.39
CA ILE A 150 10.21 14.81 10.42
C ILE A 150 9.18 14.60 9.34
N THR A 151 9.63 14.65 8.09
CA THR A 151 8.82 14.30 6.94
C THR A 151 9.13 12.86 6.56
N LYS A 152 8.11 12.00 6.61
CA LYS A 152 8.19 10.61 6.12
C LYS A 152 7.83 10.62 4.64
N VAL A 153 8.73 10.20 3.76
CA VAL A 153 8.44 10.04 2.33
C VAL A 153 8.27 8.57 2.03
N ALA A 154 7.12 8.20 1.48
CA ALA A 154 6.82 6.84 1.02
C ALA A 154 6.93 6.78 -0.51
N ILE A 155 7.88 6.01 -1.02
CA ILE A 155 8.00 5.75 -2.46
C ILE A 155 7.25 4.46 -2.77
N LEU A 156 6.29 4.54 -3.70
CA LEU A 156 5.58 3.41 -4.26
C LEU A 156 6.02 3.17 -5.70
N LEU A 157 6.40 1.93 -6.00
CA LEU A 157 6.75 1.50 -7.34
C LEU A 157 5.48 1.04 -8.06
N LEU A 158 5.07 1.79 -9.08
CA LEU A 158 3.87 1.52 -9.85
C LEU A 158 4.23 0.71 -11.10
N ARG A 159 3.52 -0.40 -11.29
CA ARG A 159 3.65 -1.31 -12.43
C ARG A 159 2.44 -1.15 -13.36
N LEU A 160 2.42 -1.84 -14.50
CA LEU A 160 1.27 -1.74 -15.43
C LEU A 160 -0.05 -2.15 -14.78
N ASP A 161 -0.02 -3.12 -13.85
CA ASP A 161 -1.18 -3.50 -13.05
C ASP A 161 -1.53 -2.46 -11.97
N SER A 162 -0.82 -1.36 -11.81
CA SER A 162 -1.26 -0.27 -10.92
C SER A 162 -2.33 0.62 -11.58
N PHE A 163 -2.46 0.57 -12.90
CA PHE A 163 -3.29 1.47 -13.70
C PHE A 163 -4.54 0.78 -14.27
N CYS A 164 -5.50 1.58 -14.70
CA CYS A 164 -6.65 1.12 -15.47
C CYS A 164 -6.19 0.58 -16.83
N GLU A 165 -6.75 -0.55 -17.28
CA GLU A 165 -6.33 -1.20 -18.54
C GLU A 165 -6.42 -0.26 -19.76
N ASN A 166 -7.40 0.65 -19.75
CA ASN A 166 -7.64 1.60 -20.85
C ASN A 166 -6.97 2.97 -20.65
N ASP A 167 -6.31 3.21 -19.51
CA ASP A 167 -5.70 4.50 -19.19
C ASP A 167 -4.53 4.34 -18.20
N LEU A 168 -3.31 4.44 -18.73
CA LEU A 168 -2.06 4.33 -17.96
C LEU A 168 -1.75 5.57 -17.11
N THR A 169 -2.59 6.61 -17.16
CA THR A 169 -2.50 7.77 -16.27
C THR A 169 -3.46 7.66 -15.08
N ALA A 170 -4.44 6.77 -15.15
CA ALA A 170 -5.44 6.56 -14.09
C ALA A 170 -5.09 5.36 -13.21
N LEU A 171 -4.89 5.60 -11.92
CA LEU A 171 -4.69 4.54 -10.93
C LEU A 171 -5.97 3.73 -10.69
N ARG A 172 -5.81 2.42 -10.44
CA ARG A 172 -6.92 1.59 -9.96
C ARG A 172 -7.28 1.95 -8.51
N GLY A 173 -8.51 1.63 -8.12
CA GLY A 173 -9.04 1.86 -6.76
C GLY A 173 -8.10 1.45 -5.62
N PRO A 174 -7.47 0.25 -5.65
CA PRO A 174 -6.53 -0.16 -4.61
C PRO A 174 -5.32 0.77 -4.45
N GLU A 175 -4.73 1.27 -5.55
CA GLU A 175 -3.57 2.16 -5.52
C GLU A 175 -3.95 3.58 -5.08
N HIS A 176 -5.14 4.03 -5.46
CA HIS A 176 -5.69 5.29 -5.00
C HIS A 176 -5.91 5.27 -3.47
N LEU A 177 -6.55 4.22 -2.95
CA LEU A 177 -6.75 4.06 -1.50
C LEU A 177 -5.41 3.93 -0.76
N LYS A 178 -4.46 3.16 -1.31
CA LYS A 178 -3.12 3.02 -0.73
C LYS A 178 -2.44 4.39 -0.56
N THR A 179 -2.47 5.22 -1.60
CA THR A 179 -1.90 6.56 -1.55
C THR A 179 -2.59 7.40 -0.47
N LYS A 180 -3.92 7.51 -0.52
CA LYS A 180 -4.73 8.27 0.44
C LYS A 180 -4.48 7.84 1.89
N HIS A 181 -4.50 6.54 2.15
CA HIS A 181 -4.33 6.01 3.51
C HIS A 181 -2.91 6.22 4.05
N LEU A 182 -1.88 6.16 3.19
CA LEU A 182 -0.52 6.51 3.60
C LEU A 182 -0.41 8.01 3.92
N GLU A 183 -1.06 8.88 3.16
CA GLU A 183 -1.14 10.31 3.48
C GLU A 183 -1.83 10.56 4.82
N MET A 184 -2.92 9.85 5.12
CA MET A 184 -3.58 9.88 6.43
C MET A 184 -2.67 9.44 7.57
N MET A 185 -1.76 8.48 7.33
CA MET A 185 -0.74 8.04 8.28
C MET A 185 0.46 9.00 8.40
N GLY A 186 0.43 10.14 7.70
CA GLY A 186 1.45 11.18 7.77
C GLY A 186 2.63 10.98 6.82
N TYR A 187 2.50 10.14 5.79
CA TYR A 187 3.51 10.02 4.74
C TYR A 187 3.24 11.02 3.63
N LYS A 188 4.31 11.65 3.11
CA LYS A 188 4.30 12.24 1.77
C LYS A 188 4.51 11.10 0.77
N VAL A 189 3.48 10.77 -0.01
CA VAL A 189 3.54 9.66 -0.97
C VAL A 189 4.08 10.15 -2.30
N VAL A 190 4.94 9.33 -2.90
CA VAL A 190 5.54 9.60 -4.19
C VAL A 190 5.55 8.33 -5.03
N HIS A 191 5.25 8.47 -6.33
CA HIS A 191 5.15 7.34 -7.24
C HIS A 191 6.31 7.32 -8.22
N ILE A 192 6.84 6.11 -8.49
CA ILE A 192 7.78 5.88 -9.59
C ILE A 192 7.16 4.83 -10.50
N ASN A 193 6.88 5.22 -11.73
CA ASN A 193 6.25 4.36 -12.72
C ASN A 193 7.29 3.54 -13.47
N GLU A 194 7.11 2.23 -13.52
CA GLU A 194 8.02 1.31 -14.23
C GLU A 194 8.10 1.63 -15.74
N HIS A 195 6.98 2.02 -16.35
CA HIS A 195 6.96 2.32 -17.78
C HIS A 195 7.75 3.59 -18.10
N ASP A 196 7.61 4.66 -17.30
CA ASP A 196 8.38 5.91 -17.44
C ASP A 196 9.88 5.67 -17.18
N TRP A 197 10.16 4.88 -16.14
CA TRP A 197 11.51 4.54 -15.71
C TRP A 197 12.33 3.79 -16.77
N ASN A 198 11.64 2.99 -17.59
CA ASN A 198 12.25 2.19 -18.66
C ASN A 198 12.15 2.85 -20.04
N THR A 199 11.70 4.11 -20.13
CA THR A 199 11.68 4.84 -21.40
C THR A 199 13.11 5.12 -21.88
N ARG A 200 13.27 5.25 -23.21
CA ARG A 200 14.56 5.63 -23.80
C ARG A 200 15.13 6.93 -23.25
N TYR A 201 14.27 7.85 -22.81
CA TYR A 201 14.66 9.14 -22.24
C TYR A 201 15.22 9.04 -20.82
N MET A 202 14.86 7.99 -20.05
CA MET A 202 15.39 7.71 -18.71
C MET A 202 16.52 6.67 -18.70
N ASN A 203 17.12 6.33 -19.84
CA ASN A 203 18.11 5.25 -19.90
C ASN A 203 19.45 5.55 -19.21
N SER A 204 19.78 6.83 -18.98
CA SER A 204 21.04 7.19 -18.33
C SER A 204 20.90 7.22 -16.79
N SER A 205 21.94 6.76 -16.10
CA SER A 205 22.00 6.79 -14.63
C SER A 205 21.89 8.22 -14.09
N GLU A 206 22.49 9.19 -14.78
CA GLU A 206 22.43 10.62 -14.43
C GLU A 206 21.00 11.17 -14.52
N THR A 207 20.27 10.84 -15.59
CA THR A 207 18.88 11.27 -15.77
C THR A 207 17.98 10.71 -14.66
N LYS A 208 18.11 9.42 -14.34
CA LYS A 208 17.34 8.79 -13.25
C LYS A 208 17.70 9.37 -11.88
N THR A 209 18.97 9.68 -11.66
CA THR A 209 19.45 10.34 -10.44
C THR A 209 18.81 11.73 -10.29
N ASN A 210 18.84 12.54 -11.35
CA ASN A 210 18.24 13.87 -11.35
C ASN A 210 16.71 13.81 -11.18
N TYR A 211 16.06 12.81 -11.78
CA TYR A 211 14.64 12.54 -11.58
C TYR A 211 14.31 12.23 -10.12
N LEU A 212 15.07 11.33 -9.46
CA LEU A 212 14.89 11.02 -8.05
C LEU A 212 15.10 12.24 -7.15
N LYS A 213 16.14 13.04 -7.42
CA LYS A 213 16.41 14.29 -6.69
C LYS A 213 15.26 15.29 -6.81
N TYR A 214 14.79 15.52 -8.03
CA TYR A 214 13.62 16.38 -8.28
C TYR A 214 12.38 15.88 -7.53
N LEU A 215 12.12 14.58 -7.61
CA LEU A 215 10.97 13.90 -7.01
C LEU A 215 10.99 13.96 -5.48
N LEU A 216 12.18 13.84 -4.88
CA LEU A 216 12.41 13.96 -3.44
C LEU A 216 12.58 15.42 -2.97
N GLN A 217 12.78 16.36 -3.89
CA GLN A 217 13.07 17.78 -3.65
C GLN A 217 14.37 18.00 -2.88
N ILE A 218 15.46 17.37 -3.32
CA ILE A 218 16.81 17.45 -2.76
C ILE A 218 17.87 17.75 -3.81
#